data_AF-A0A3D3PT56-F1
#
_entry.id   AF-A0A3D3PT56-F1
#
_cell.length_a   1.000
_cell.length_b   1.000
_cell.length_c   1.000
_cell.angle_alpha   90.00
_cell.angle_beta   90.00
_cell.angle_gamma   90.00
#
_symmetry.space_group_name_H-M   'P 1'
#
loop_
_entity.id
_entity.type
_entity.pdbx_description
1 polymer ?
#
loop_
_entity_poly.entity_id
_entity_poly.type
_entity_poly.pdbx_seq_one_letter_code
_entity_poly.pdbx_strand_id
1 'polypeptide(L)'
;EKGELQSAASALLVHRYVEPLIAQGVDVLVLGCTHYPFVQPLIEQAAMRAGKPPLAIIDTGDAVARQLLRLLDQHGIRHQAGDGGALQGFTTGSRTTLARAFITLLKIDPAVTCISVEAELASGK
;
A
#
# COMPACT_ATOMS: atom_id res chain seq x y z
N GLU A 1 10.43 -2.18 -1.76
CA GLU A 1 11.13 -0.89 -1.62
C GLU A 1 12.11 -0.54 -2.73
N LYS A 2 12.90 -1.47 -3.29
CA LYS A 2 13.89 -1.14 -4.36
C LYS A 2 13.29 -0.76 -5.72
N GLY A 3 11.96 -0.70 -5.85
CA GLY A 3 11.27 -0.39 -7.11
C GLY A 3 11.19 -1.54 -8.12
N GLU A 4 11.66 -2.74 -7.76
CA GLU A 4 11.68 -3.92 -8.64
C GLU A 4 10.36 -4.70 -8.58
N LEU A 5 9.27 -4.11 -9.06
CA LEU A 5 7.93 -4.72 -8.91
C LEU A 5 7.66 -5.91 -9.84
N GLN A 6 8.42 -6.04 -10.91
CA GLN A 6 8.22 -7.06 -11.96
C GLN A 6 9.54 -7.74 -12.37
N SER A 7 10.57 -7.66 -11.53
CA SER A 7 11.82 -8.36 -11.81
C SER A 7 11.66 -9.87 -11.65
N ALA A 8 12.48 -10.65 -12.35
CA ALA A 8 12.50 -12.10 -12.20
C ALA A 8 12.81 -12.51 -10.74
N ALA A 9 13.65 -11.74 -10.04
CA ALA A 9 13.95 -11.96 -8.63
C ALA A 9 12.71 -11.78 -7.74
N SER A 10 11.94 -10.70 -7.95
CA SER A 10 10.69 -10.46 -7.22
C SER A 10 9.64 -11.53 -7.52
N ALA A 11 9.51 -11.97 -8.77
CA ALA A 11 8.61 -13.05 -9.14
C ALA A 11 8.96 -14.35 -8.41
N LEU A 12 10.25 -14.74 -8.40
CA LEU A 12 10.72 -15.93 -7.68
C LEU A 12 10.43 -15.88 -6.18
N LEU A 13 10.63 -14.72 -5.55
CA LEU A 13 10.32 -14.52 -4.14
C LEU A 13 8.82 -14.66 -3.89
N VAL A 14 7.98 -14.01 -4.69
CA VAL A 14 6.52 -14.10 -4.55
C VAL A 14 6.05 -15.54 -4.73
N HIS A 15 6.55 -16.27 -5.73
CA HIS A 15 6.20 -17.68 -5.94
C HIS A 15 6.54 -18.53 -4.72
N ARG A 16 7.76 -18.36 -4.19
CA ARG A 16 8.23 -19.11 -3.01
C ARG A 16 7.32 -18.94 -1.78
N TYR A 17 6.69 -17.78 -1.62
CA TYR A 17 5.81 -17.51 -0.48
C TYR A 17 4.34 -17.84 -0.74
N VAL A 18 3.85 -17.64 -1.97
CA VAL A 18 2.43 -17.81 -2.30
C VAL A 18 2.09 -19.27 -2.58
N GLU A 19 2.91 -20.00 -3.33
CA GLU A 19 2.62 -21.39 -3.71
C GLU A 19 2.33 -22.31 -2.50
N PRO A 20 3.09 -22.25 -1.38
CA PRO A 20 2.80 -23.07 -0.21
C PRO A 20 1.45 -22.74 0.46
N LEU A 21 0.98 -21.50 0.38
CA LEU A 21 -0.32 -21.09 0.93
C LEU A 21 -1.45 -21.67 0.07
N ILE A 22 -1.28 -21.62 -1.26
CA ILE A 22 -2.24 -22.22 -2.19
C ILE A 22 -2.34 -23.73 -1.98
N ALA A 23 -1.20 -24.41 -1.82
CA ALA A 23 -1.15 -25.84 -1.55
C ALA A 23 -1.86 -26.24 -0.25
N GLN A 24 -1.94 -25.33 0.73
CA GLN A 24 -2.70 -25.50 1.97
C GLN A 24 -4.20 -25.19 1.83
N GLY A 25 -4.66 -24.82 0.64
CA GLY A 25 -6.07 -24.61 0.34
C GLY A 25 -6.58 -23.18 0.53
N VAL A 26 -5.72 -22.19 0.82
CA VAL A 26 -6.11 -20.78 1.03
C VAL A 26 -6.84 -20.24 -0.19
N ASP A 27 -8.08 -19.78 -0.01
CA ASP A 27 -8.98 -19.21 -1.02
C ASP A 27 -9.06 -17.68 -0.98
N VAL A 28 -8.65 -17.07 0.13
CA VAL A 28 -8.57 -15.63 0.34
C VAL A 28 -7.18 -15.23 0.83
N LEU A 29 -6.56 -14.23 0.20
CA LEU A 29 -5.28 -13.65 0.63
C LEU A 29 -5.44 -12.17 0.99
N VAL A 30 -5.10 -11.81 2.22
CA VAL A 30 -5.14 -10.42 2.71
C VAL A 30 -3.77 -9.77 2.52
N LEU A 31 -3.74 -8.63 1.83
CA LEU A 31 -2.53 -7.82 1.66
C LEU A 31 -2.29 -6.98 2.92
N GLY A 32 -1.72 -7.62 3.95
CA GLY A 32 -1.50 -7.04 5.27
C GLY A 32 -0.33 -6.06 5.40
N CYS A 33 0.30 -5.67 4.29
CA CYS A 33 1.38 -4.69 4.26
C CYS A 33 1.11 -3.68 3.16
N THR A 34 1.41 -2.41 3.43
CA THR A 34 1.17 -1.27 2.53
C THR A 34 1.85 -1.41 1.15
N HIS A 35 2.84 -2.28 1.00
CA HIS A 35 3.59 -2.47 -0.25
C HIS A 35 3.08 -3.62 -1.11
N TYR A 36 2.32 -4.55 -0.54
CA TYR A 36 1.87 -5.74 -1.27
C TYR A 36 0.88 -5.47 -2.41
N PRO A 37 0.03 -4.43 -2.37
CA PRO A 37 -0.79 -4.06 -3.54
C PRO A 37 0.04 -3.88 -4.82
N PHE A 38 1.28 -3.38 -4.71
CA PHE A 38 2.14 -3.16 -5.89
C PHE A 38 2.70 -4.45 -6.52
N VAL A 39 2.64 -5.57 -5.81
CA VAL A 39 3.05 -6.90 -6.33
C VAL A 39 1.87 -7.86 -6.47
N GLN A 40 0.62 -7.37 -6.32
CA GLN A 40 -0.58 -8.18 -6.52
C GLN A 40 -0.57 -8.94 -7.87
N PRO A 41 -0.15 -8.36 -9.01
CA PRO A 41 -0.09 -9.11 -10.27
C PRO A 41 0.84 -10.34 -10.19
N LEU A 42 1.95 -10.26 -9.44
CA LEU A 42 2.84 -11.42 -9.24
C LEU A 42 2.23 -12.46 -8.31
N ILE A 43 1.42 -12.05 -7.32
CA ILE A 43 0.70 -12.95 -6.42
C ILE A 43 -0.37 -13.73 -7.20
N GLU A 44 -1.13 -13.04 -8.05
CA GLU A 44 -2.11 -13.66 -8.94
C GLU A 44 -1.44 -14.66 -9.90
N GLN A 45 -0.29 -14.28 -10.50
CA GLN A 45 0.50 -15.19 -11.32
C GLN A 45 0.98 -16.42 -10.55
N ALA A 46 1.47 -16.26 -9.32
CA ALA A 46 1.89 -17.38 -8.48
C ALA A 46 0.70 -18.31 -8.16
N ALA A 47 -0.47 -17.75 -7.87
CA ALA A 47 -1.67 -18.52 -7.58
C ALA A 47 -2.17 -19.31 -8.81
N MET A 48 -2.18 -18.68 -9.98
CA MET A 48 -2.49 -19.36 -11.24
C MET A 48 -1.51 -20.49 -11.52
N ARG A 49 -0.21 -20.26 -11.30
CA ARG A 49 0.85 -21.27 -11.51
C ARG A 49 0.71 -22.46 -10.55
N ALA A 50 0.28 -22.21 -9.31
CA ALA A 50 -0.06 -23.24 -8.34
C ALA A 50 -1.39 -23.96 -8.61
N GLY A 51 -2.09 -23.62 -9.71
CA GLY A 51 -3.32 -24.27 -10.12
C GLY A 51 -4.59 -23.73 -9.46
N LYS A 52 -4.56 -22.51 -8.87
CA LYS A 52 -5.72 -21.92 -8.19
C LYS A 52 -6.21 -20.61 -8.81
N PRO A 53 -7.17 -20.68 -9.74
CA PRO A 53 -8.03 -19.57 -10.11
C PRO A 53 -9.52 -19.80 -9.73
N PRO A 54 -10.28 -18.80 -9.24
CA PRO A 54 -9.86 -17.46 -8.79
C PRO A 54 -9.47 -17.43 -7.28
N LEU A 55 -8.38 -16.73 -6.95
CA LEU A 55 -8.00 -16.40 -5.57
C LEU A 55 -8.60 -15.03 -5.21
N ALA A 56 -9.35 -14.94 -4.10
CA ALA A 56 -9.83 -13.65 -3.62
C ALA A 56 -8.70 -12.88 -2.94
N ILE A 57 -8.44 -11.64 -3.36
CA ILE A 57 -7.41 -10.79 -2.78
C ILE A 57 -8.08 -9.59 -2.11
N ILE A 58 -7.71 -9.33 -0.85
CA ILE A 58 -8.21 -8.19 -0.08
C ILE A 58 -7.09 -7.17 0.09
N ASP A 59 -7.23 -6.01 -0.54
CA ASP A 59 -6.41 -4.82 -0.25
C ASP A 59 -6.93 -4.13 1.02
N THR A 60 -6.05 -3.98 2.00
CA THR A 60 -6.36 -3.32 3.28
C THR A 60 -6.51 -1.80 3.12
N GLY A 61 -5.85 -1.17 2.14
CA GLY A 61 -5.93 0.27 1.91
C GLY A 61 -7.35 0.72 1.55
N ASP A 62 -8.00 -0.01 0.65
CA ASP A 62 -9.37 0.25 0.21
C ASP A 62 -10.41 0.01 1.34
N ALA A 63 -10.21 -1.04 2.14
CA ALA A 63 -11.02 -1.29 3.33
C ALA A 63 -10.90 -0.16 4.38
N VAL A 64 -9.68 0.34 4.60
CA VAL A 64 -9.41 1.47 5.50
C VAL A 64 -10.04 2.76 4.97
N ALA A 65 -9.92 3.05 3.66
CA ALA A 65 -10.53 4.24 3.05
C ALA A 65 -12.06 4.26 3.21
N ARG A 66 -12.73 3.12 2.99
CA ARG A 66 -14.18 3.00 3.25
C ARG A 66 -14.55 3.20 4.70
N GLN A 67 -13.74 2.71 5.64
CA GLN A 67 -13.98 2.92 7.06
C GLN A 67 -13.81 4.39 7.44
N LEU A 68 -12.80 5.07 6.91
CA LEU A 68 -12.62 6.51 7.10
C LEU A 68 -13.84 7.29 6.62
N LEU A 69 -14.35 7.01 5.41
CA LEU A 69 -15.55 7.67 4.89
C LEU A 69 -16.76 7.51 5.81
N ARG A 70 -17.02 6.28 6.30
CA ARG A 70 -18.11 6.03 7.26
C ARG A 70 -17.97 6.88 8.53
N LEU A 71 -16.77 6.96 9.08
CA LEU A 71 -16.52 7.76 10.29
C LEU A 71 -16.72 9.27 10.01
N LEU A 72 -16.22 9.77 8.88
CA LEU A 72 -16.41 11.17 8.50
C LEU A 72 -17.88 11.54 8.35
N ASP A 73 -18.68 10.66 7.72
CA ASP A 73 -20.13 10.84 7.57
C ASP A 73 -20.84 10.79 8.94
N GLN A 74 -20.52 9.80 9.78
CA GLN A 74 -21.10 9.63 11.12
C GLN A 74 -20.87 10.85 12.03
N HIS A 75 -19.71 11.49 11.90
CA HIS A 75 -19.35 12.66 12.68
C HIS A 75 -19.76 13.99 12.00
N GLY A 76 -20.35 13.96 10.79
CA GLY A 76 -20.74 15.18 10.08
C GLY A 76 -19.57 16.09 9.68
N ILE A 77 -18.36 15.54 9.62
CA ILE A 77 -17.10 16.27 9.31
C ILE A 77 -16.59 15.98 7.90
N ARG A 78 -17.38 15.28 7.09
CA ARG A 78 -17.03 15.02 5.71
C ARG A 78 -16.99 16.33 4.93
N HIS A 79 -15.83 16.56 4.31
CA HIS A 79 -15.64 17.63 3.36
C HIS A 79 -16.66 17.55 2.20
N GLN A 80 -17.32 18.65 1.90
CA GLN A 80 -18.37 18.72 0.86
C GLN A 80 -17.74 18.64 -0.54
N ALA A 81 -18.41 17.95 -1.46
CA ALA A 81 -17.93 17.83 -2.83
C ALA A 81 -18.04 19.19 -3.56
N GLY A 82 -16.92 19.71 -4.07
CA GLY A 82 -16.90 20.98 -4.81
C GLY A 82 -15.57 21.73 -4.67
N ASP A 83 -14.98 21.70 -3.46
CA ASP A 83 -13.63 22.20 -3.23
C ASP A 83 -12.65 21.03 -3.45
N GLY A 84 -11.68 21.20 -4.36
CA GLY A 84 -10.68 20.17 -4.62
C GLY A 84 -9.88 19.84 -3.35
N GLY A 85 -9.52 18.57 -3.17
CA GLY A 85 -8.58 18.17 -2.12
C GLY A 85 -7.14 18.51 -2.51
N ALA A 86 -6.37 19.09 -1.57
CA ALA A 86 -4.93 19.25 -1.74
C ALA A 86 -4.19 18.06 -1.09
N LEU A 87 -3.17 17.54 -1.79
CA LEU A 87 -2.31 16.48 -1.28
C LEU A 87 -0.87 17.01 -1.14
N GLN A 88 -0.29 16.82 0.04
CA GLN A 88 1.12 17.13 0.31
C GLN A 88 1.79 15.92 0.96
N GLY A 89 2.99 15.60 0.48
CA GLY A 89 3.82 14.53 1.03
C GLY A 89 4.85 15.07 2.00
N PHE A 90 5.10 14.32 3.07
CA PHE A 90 6.17 14.59 4.03
C PHE A 90 7.00 13.33 4.21
N THR A 91 8.32 13.48 4.35
CA THR A 91 9.22 12.34 4.62
C THR A 91 10.35 12.74 5.54
N THR A 92 10.73 11.83 6.43
CA THR A 92 11.96 11.92 7.24
C THR A 92 13.17 11.32 6.53
N GLY A 93 12.94 10.66 5.40
CA GLY A 93 13.97 10.09 4.55
C GLY A 93 14.23 10.95 3.32
N SER A 94 14.49 10.28 2.19
CA SER A 94 14.79 10.95 0.94
C SER A 94 13.53 11.51 0.27
N ARG A 95 13.48 12.84 0.12
CA ARG A 95 12.45 13.56 -0.67
C ARG A 95 12.31 12.99 -2.08
N THR A 96 13.42 12.75 -2.76
CA THR A 96 13.43 12.26 -4.15
C THR A 96 12.90 10.84 -4.24
N THR A 97 13.19 9.99 -3.24
CA THR A 97 12.67 8.63 -3.17
C THR A 97 11.15 8.61 -3.01
N LEU A 98 10.61 9.41 -2.06
CA LEU A 98 9.15 9.48 -1.87
C LEU A 98 8.45 10.09 -3.08
N ALA A 99 8.97 11.19 -3.64
CA ALA A 99 8.40 11.80 -4.85
C ALA A 99 8.35 10.80 -6.02
N ARG A 100 9.42 10.04 -6.23
CA ARG A 100 9.44 8.97 -7.24
C ARG A 100 8.39 7.90 -6.96
N ALA A 101 8.26 7.46 -5.70
CA ALA A 101 7.27 6.47 -5.32
C ALA A 101 5.83 6.94 -5.63
N PHE A 102 5.48 8.19 -5.32
CA PHE A 102 4.18 8.75 -5.67
C PHE A 102 3.89 8.67 -7.17
N ILE A 103 4.84 9.11 -8.00
CA ILE A 103 4.68 9.13 -9.45
C ILE A 103 4.63 7.70 -10.01
N THR A 104 5.54 6.83 -9.59
CA THR A 104 5.68 5.51 -10.21
C THR A 104 4.62 4.52 -9.73
N LEU A 105 4.26 4.57 -8.44
CA LEU A 105 3.38 3.60 -7.80
C LEU A 105 1.93 4.07 -7.78
N LEU A 106 1.69 5.32 -7.37
CA LEU A 106 0.34 5.86 -7.16
C LEU A 106 -0.15 6.75 -8.31
N LYS A 107 0.70 7.07 -9.28
CA LYS A 107 0.37 7.92 -10.44
C LYS A 107 -0.10 9.33 -10.06
N ILE A 108 0.45 9.86 -8.97
CA ILE A 108 0.18 11.21 -8.46
C ILE A 108 1.49 11.96 -8.25
N ASP A 109 1.44 13.30 -8.26
CA ASP A 109 2.62 14.17 -8.12
C ASP A 109 2.38 15.30 -7.10
N PRO A 110 2.19 14.97 -5.81
CA PRO A 110 2.06 15.99 -4.76
C PRO A 110 3.42 16.61 -4.44
N ALA A 111 3.40 17.85 -3.94
CA ALA A 111 4.60 18.46 -3.38
C ALA A 111 5.13 17.62 -2.21
N VAL A 112 6.44 17.33 -2.20
CA VAL A 112 7.09 16.55 -1.13
C VAL A 112 8.09 17.39 -0.34
N THR A 113 7.90 17.46 0.96
CA THR A 113 8.78 18.16 1.90
C THR A 113 9.57 17.17 2.75
N CYS A 114 10.87 17.41 2.93
CA CYS A 114 11.69 16.66 3.89
C CYS A 114 11.54 17.31 5.27
N ILE A 115 11.31 16.51 6.32
CA ILE A 115 11.15 16.98 7.69
C ILE A 115 12.06 16.20 8.65
N SER A 116 12.60 16.86 9.67
CA SER A 116 13.25 16.21 10.80
C SER A 116 12.24 16.00 11.92
N VAL A 117 12.30 14.85 12.60
CA VAL A 117 11.55 14.66 13.84
C VAL A 117 12.43 15.16 14.97
N GLU A 118 12.12 16.33 15.50
CA GLU A 118 12.69 16.75 16.77
C GLU A 118 12.06 15.88 17.86
N ALA A 119 12.87 15.06 18.50
CA ALA A 119 12.42 14.34 19.69
C ALA A 119 12.26 15.36 20.82
N GLU A 120 11.05 15.92 20.96
CA GLU A 120 10.60 16.44 22.24
C GLU A 120 10.49 15.24 23.20
N LEU A 121 11.63 14.82 23.73
CA LEU A 121 11.69 14.15 25.01
C LEU A 121 11.18 15.17 26.02
N ALA A 122 9.87 15.18 26.22
CA ALA A 122 9.22 15.95 27.25
C ALA A 122 9.89 15.58 28.58
N SER A 123 10.67 16.54 29.09
CA SER A 123 11.07 16.68 30.48
C SER A 123 9.83 16.51 31.35
N GLY A 124 9.68 15.33 31.93
CA GLY A 124 8.70 15.00 32.96
C GLY A 124 9.41 14.38 34.15
N LYS A 125 10.18 15.20 34.86
CA LYS A 125 10.40 15.05 36.30
C LYS A 125 9.86 16.30 36.98
#